data_AF-A0A9E0SGI4-F1
#
_entry.id   AF-A0A9E0SGI4-F1
#
_cell.length_a   1.000
_cell.length_b   1.000
_cell.length_c   1.000
_cell.angle_alpha   90.00
_cell.angle_beta   90.00
_cell.angle_gamma   90.00
#
_symmetry.space_group_name_H-M   'P 1'
#
loop_
_entity.id
_entity.type
_entity.pdbx_description
1 polymer ?
#
loop_
_entity_poly.entity_id
_entity_poly.type
_entity_poly.pdbx_seq_one_letter_code
_entity_poly.pdbx_strand_id
1 'polypeptide(L)'
;MCEHYVLRSALQSKDIEALWQALAQLPKREGAPYLAEALLANWHESHEDIVFELGLIGDSRTSKSVAQAAQTTFDYMVSWGTLQEFQRKCAYALARIGSEESREALQALTKHSDPNLREYGEEGLQHWPLPYREGKYA
;
A
#
# COMPACT_ATOMS: atom_id res chain seq x y z
N MET A 1 7.39 -19.93 19.22
CA MET A 1 8.24 -19.22 18.24
C MET A 1 7.71 -17.80 18.15
N CYS A 2 8.57 -16.78 18.13
CA CYS A 2 8.13 -15.39 18.10
C CYS A 2 7.44 -15.08 16.76
N GLU A 3 6.25 -14.49 16.77
CA GLU A 3 5.46 -14.22 15.55
C GLU A 3 6.21 -13.33 14.55
N HIS A 4 7.02 -12.39 15.05
CA HIS A 4 7.92 -11.58 14.23
C HIS A 4 9.01 -12.39 13.50
N TYR A 5 9.45 -13.53 14.06
CA TYR A 5 10.41 -14.40 13.39
C TYR A 5 9.77 -15.06 12.16
N VAL A 6 8.52 -15.51 12.27
CA VAL A 6 7.80 -16.15 11.16
C VAL A 6 7.60 -15.15 10.01
N LEU A 7 7.20 -13.91 10.32
CA LEU A 7 7.08 -12.83 9.33
C LEU A 7 8.41 -12.56 8.60
N ARG A 8 9.51 -12.48 9.35
CA ARG A 8 10.84 -12.27 8.76
C ARG A 8 11.27 -13.45 7.91
N SER A 9 11.01 -14.68 8.36
CA SER A 9 11.28 -15.89 7.60
C SER A 9 10.54 -15.88 6.27
N ALA A 10 9.25 -15.54 6.26
CA ALA A 10 8.43 -15.47 5.05
C ALA A 10 8.96 -14.44 4.03
N LEU A 11 9.35 -13.25 4.49
CA LEU A 11 9.96 -12.22 3.63
C LEU A 11 11.30 -12.68 3.05
N GLN A 12 12.14 -13.34 3.85
CA GLN A 12 13.44 -13.85 3.42
C GLN A 12 13.30 -15.00 2.41
N SER A 13 12.33 -15.88 2.63
CA SER A 13 12.01 -16.97 1.70
C SER A 13 11.19 -16.52 0.50
N LYS A 14 10.78 -15.24 0.45
CA LYS A 14 9.93 -14.67 -0.61
C LYS A 14 8.62 -15.43 -0.77
N ASP A 15 8.01 -15.79 0.35
CA ASP A 15 6.78 -16.56 0.41
C ASP A 15 5.62 -15.66 0.84
N ILE A 16 4.81 -15.24 -0.15
CA ILE A 16 3.71 -14.30 0.09
C ILE A 16 2.56 -14.98 0.84
N GLU A 17 2.35 -16.28 0.62
CA GLU A 17 1.30 -17.05 1.29
C GLU A 17 1.65 -17.24 2.76
N ALA A 18 2.88 -17.63 3.06
CA ALA A 18 3.37 -17.73 4.44
C ALA A 18 3.34 -16.37 5.14
N LEU A 19 3.64 -15.28 4.43
CA LEU A 19 3.54 -13.93 4.99
C LEU A 19 2.10 -13.61 5.40
N TRP A 20 1.12 -13.83 4.51
CA TRP A 20 -0.29 -13.61 4.81
C TRP A 20 -0.80 -14.49 5.95
N GLN A 21 -0.42 -15.77 5.98
CA GLN A 21 -0.77 -16.69 7.07
C GLN A 21 -0.25 -16.20 8.42
N ALA A 22 1.00 -15.72 8.48
CA ALA A 22 1.60 -15.19 9.69
C ALA A 22 0.94 -13.87 10.12
N LEU A 23 0.64 -12.98 9.17
CA LEU A 23 -0.04 -11.70 9.43
C LEU A 23 -1.46 -11.89 9.98
N ALA A 24 -2.17 -12.95 9.55
CA ALA A 24 -3.50 -13.26 10.05
C ALA A 24 -3.54 -13.61 11.55
N GLN A 25 -2.40 -13.92 12.16
CA GLN A 25 -2.29 -14.23 13.59
C GLN A 25 -1.92 -13.00 14.44
N LEU A 26 -1.68 -11.84 13.82
CA LEU A 26 -1.18 -10.64 14.49
C LEU A 26 -2.18 -9.49 14.46
N PRO A 27 -2.11 -8.55 15.42
CA PRO A 27 -2.80 -7.27 15.30
C PRO A 27 -2.38 -6.57 14.01
N LYS A 28 -3.35 -6.13 13.20
CA LYS A 28 -3.07 -5.59 11.86
C LYS A 28 -2.03 -4.47 11.84
N ARG A 29 -2.05 -3.56 12.82
CA ARG A 29 -1.08 -2.46 12.96
C ARG A 29 0.35 -2.94 13.23
N GLU A 30 0.55 -4.09 13.85
CA GLU A 30 1.88 -4.68 14.05
C GLU A 30 2.41 -5.34 12.77
N GLY A 31 1.50 -5.87 11.94
CA GLY A 31 1.82 -6.42 10.62
C GLY A 31 2.11 -5.37 9.54
N ALA A 32 1.58 -4.16 9.69
CA ALA A 32 1.65 -3.11 8.66
C ALA A 32 3.07 -2.80 8.13
N PRO A 33 4.14 -2.73 8.95
CA PRO A 33 5.50 -2.53 8.44
C PRO A 33 6.00 -3.66 7.54
N TYR A 34 5.57 -4.90 7.79
CA TYR A 34 5.95 -6.07 6.98
C TYR A 34 5.22 -6.08 5.64
N LEU A 35 3.94 -5.69 5.65
CA LEU A 35 3.19 -5.44 4.41
C LEU A 35 3.80 -4.30 3.60
N ALA A 36 4.24 -3.22 4.25
CA ALA A 36 4.90 -2.10 3.58
C ALA A 36 6.25 -2.48 2.95
N GLU A 37 6.96 -3.45 3.54
CA GLU A 37 8.19 -4.02 2.98
C GLU A 37 7.88 -4.92 1.77
N ALA A 38 6.89 -5.81 1.90
CA ALA A 38 6.43 -6.67 0.80
C ALA A 38 5.91 -5.83 -0.38
N LEU A 39 5.14 -4.77 -0.14
CA LEU A 39 4.60 -3.88 -1.18
C LEU A 39 5.67 -3.36 -2.15
N LEU A 40 6.90 -3.15 -1.68
CA LEU A 40 8.00 -2.64 -2.51
C LEU A 40 8.79 -3.73 -3.22
N ALA A 41 8.52 -4.99 -2.91
CA ALA A 41 9.23 -6.12 -3.46
C ALA A 41 8.61 -6.60 -4.78
N ASN A 42 9.43 -7.21 -5.63
CA ASN A 42 9.04 -7.64 -6.98
C ASN A 42 8.98 -9.17 -7.15
N TRP A 43 8.91 -9.92 -6.04
CA TRP A 43 8.93 -11.39 -6.04
C TRP A 43 7.53 -12.02 -5.91
N HIS A 44 6.47 -11.21 -5.87
CA HIS A 44 5.08 -11.64 -5.79
C HIS A 44 4.17 -10.74 -6.63
N GLU A 45 2.88 -11.06 -6.67
CA GLU A 45 1.84 -10.31 -7.40
C GLU A 45 0.71 -9.80 -6.48
N SER A 46 0.86 -9.85 -5.16
CA SER A 46 -0.16 -9.45 -4.18
C SER A 46 -0.20 -7.93 -3.92
N HIS A 47 0.41 -7.10 -4.77
CA HIS A 47 0.54 -5.64 -4.53
C HIS A 47 -0.79 -4.93 -4.34
N GLU A 48 -1.81 -5.31 -5.09
CA GLU A 48 -3.14 -4.70 -4.98
C GLU A 48 -3.82 -5.05 -3.64
N ASP A 49 -3.68 -6.29 -3.17
CA ASP A 49 -4.20 -6.71 -1.87
C ASP A 49 -3.46 -6.01 -0.73
N ILE A 50 -2.13 -5.94 -0.83
CA ILE A 50 -1.28 -5.30 0.17
C ILE A 50 -1.63 -3.81 0.28
N VAL A 51 -1.73 -3.08 -0.85
CA VAL A 51 -2.03 -1.64 -0.80
C VAL A 51 -3.44 -1.38 -0.28
N PHE A 52 -4.39 -2.25 -0.59
CA PHE A 52 -5.74 -2.17 -0.05
C PHE A 52 -5.74 -2.37 1.47
N GLU A 53 -5.08 -3.43 1.96
CA GLU A 53 -5.01 -3.73 3.39
C GLU A 53 -4.31 -2.60 4.17
N LEU A 54 -3.20 -2.05 3.66
CA LEU A 54 -2.52 -0.91 4.27
C LEU A 54 -3.42 0.34 4.38
N GLY A 55 -4.24 0.60 3.36
CA GLY A 55 -5.26 1.65 3.40
C GLY A 55 -6.31 1.41 4.48
N LEU A 56 -6.75 0.16 4.69
CA LEU A 56 -7.69 -0.19 5.75
C LEU A 56 -7.09 -0.06 7.15
N ILE A 57 -5.82 -0.46 7.30
CA ILE A 57 -5.10 -0.37 8.59
C ILE A 57 -4.91 1.09 9.02
N GLY A 58 -4.61 1.97 8.06
CA GLY A 58 -4.42 3.40 8.30
C GLY A 58 -3.24 3.68 9.23
N ASP A 59 -2.11 3.00 9.01
CA ASP A 59 -0.87 3.24 9.75
C ASP A 59 0.02 4.23 9.00
N SER A 60 0.22 5.41 9.60
CA SER A 60 0.98 6.50 9.00
C SER A 60 2.42 6.12 8.62
N ARG A 61 3.01 5.13 9.31
CA ARG A 61 4.36 4.63 9.04
C ARG A 61 4.51 4.03 7.63
N THR A 62 3.40 3.68 6.99
CA THR A 62 3.38 3.01 5.69
C THR A 62 3.20 3.97 4.50
N SER A 63 2.86 5.24 4.77
CA SER A 63 2.60 6.26 3.73
C SER A 63 3.74 6.38 2.71
N LYS A 64 4.99 6.36 3.19
CA LYS A 64 6.16 6.44 2.31
C LYS A 64 6.26 5.24 1.36
N SER A 65 6.04 4.03 1.86
CA SER A 65 6.06 2.83 1.03
C SER A 65 4.92 2.82 0.02
N VAL A 66 3.71 3.24 0.41
CA VAL A 66 2.58 3.34 -0.53
C VAL A 66 2.86 4.37 -1.62
N ALA A 67 3.44 5.53 -1.28
CA ALA A 67 3.81 6.55 -2.25
C ALA A 67 4.93 6.10 -3.20
N GLN A 68 5.90 5.33 -2.69
CA GLN A 68 6.95 4.74 -3.53
C GLN A 68 6.37 3.67 -4.46
N ALA A 69 5.44 2.85 -3.97
CA ALA A 69 4.77 1.83 -4.79
C ALA A 69 3.97 2.45 -5.93
N ALA A 70 3.29 3.59 -5.69
CA ALA A 70 2.59 4.35 -6.73
C ALA A 70 3.51 4.77 -7.88
N GLN A 71 4.80 4.97 -7.63
CA GLN A 71 5.77 5.37 -8.64
C GLN A 71 6.57 4.20 -9.21
N THR A 72 6.38 2.99 -8.66
CA THR A 72 7.13 1.80 -9.07
C THR A 72 6.43 1.12 -10.24
N THR A 73 7.21 0.79 -11.27
CA THR A 73 6.74 -0.03 -12.39
C THR A 73 7.01 -1.50 -12.07
N PHE A 74 5.95 -2.30 -11.90
CA PHE A 74 6.06 -3.75 -11.74
C PHE A 74 5.81 -4.44 -13.09
N ASP A 75 6.76 -5.27 -13.53
CA ASP A 75 6.77 -5.86 -14.88
C ASP A 75 5.49 -6.67 -15.21
N TYR A 76 4.96 -7.41 -14.22
CA TYR A 76 3.74 -8.18 -14.41
C TYR A 76 2.52 -7.28 -14.63
N MET A 77 2.43 -6.15 -13.93
CA MET A 77 1.34 -5.19 -14.10
C MET A 77 1.41 -4.47 -15.45
N VAL A 78 2.62 -4.19 -15.95
CA VAL A 78 2.80 -3.67 -17.31
C VAL A 78 2.31 -4.70 -18.32
N SER A 79 2.71 -5.96 -18.13
CA SER A 79 2.35 -7.07 -19.02
C SER A 79 0.83 -7.31 -19.06
N TRP A 80 0.14 -7.10 -17.95
CA TRP A 80 -1.31 -7.29 -17.83
C TRP A 80 -2.12 -6.02 -18.05
N GLY A 81 -1.46 -4.86 -18.19
CA GLY A 81 -2.12 -3.57 -18.39
C GLY A 81 -2.81 -3.00 -17.14
N THR A 82 -2.44 -3.46 -15.94
CA THR A 82 -3.07 -3.06 -14.66
C THR A 82 -2.28 -2.01 -13.87
N LEU A 83 -1.12 -1.57 -14.39
CA LEU A 83 -0.23 -0.65 -13.66
C LEU A 83 -0.95 0.65 -13.23
N GLN A 84 -1.68 1.29 -14.13
CA GLN A 84 -2.38 2.54 -13.84
C GLN A 84 -3.46 2.38 -12.76
N GLU A 85 -4.20 1.27 -12.81
CA GLU A 85 -5.22 0.94 -11.81
C GLU A 85 -4.60 0.77 -10.42
N PHE A 86 -3.46 0.09 -10.34
CA PHE A 86 -2.68 -0.05 -9.12
C PHE A 86 -2.17 1.30 -8.61
N GLN A 87 -1.61 2.14 -9.47
CA GLN A 87 -1.11 3.47 -9.10
C GLN A 87 -2.23 4.35 -8.51
N ARG A 88 -3.42 4.31 -9.11
CA ARG A 88 -4.62 4.98 -8.57
C ARG A 88 -5.05 4.39 -7.23
N LYS A 89 -5.00 3.06 -7.06
CA LYS A 89 -5.26 2.39 -5.77
C LYS A 89 -4.29 2.85 -4.68
N CYS A 90 -3.00 3.08 -5.00
CA CYS A 90 -2.05 3.67 -4.05
C CYS A 90 -2.47 5.07 -3.59
N ALA A 91 -2.92 5.94 -4.51
CA ALA A 91 -3.40 7.27 -4.13
C ALA A 91 -4.62 7.21 -3.20
N TYR A 92 -5.58 6.32 -3.49
CA TYR A 92 -6.71 6.08 -2.59
C TYR A 92 -6.29 5.49 -1.24
N ALA A 93 -5.28 4.61 -1.20
CA ALA A 93 -4.76 4.09 0.05
C ALA A 93 -4.11 5.20 0.89
N LEU A 94 -3.38 6.13 0.28
CA LEU A 94 -2.88 7.33 0.98
C LEU A 94 -4.03 8.19 1.53
N ALA A 95 -5.08 8.42 0.73
CA ALA A 95 -6.28 9.11 1.18
C ALA A 95 -6.90 8.42 2.43
N ARG A 96 -6.93 7.08 2.44
CA ARG A 96 -7.43 6.27 3.55
C ARG A 96 -6.51 6.23 4.76
N ILE A 97 -5.19 6.26 4.57
CA ILE A 97 -4.25 6.36 5.70
C ILE A 97 -4.52 7.65 6.48
N GLY A 98 -4.82 8.75 5.78
CA GLY A 98 -5.42 9.94 6.39
C GLY A 98 -4.52 10.69 7.37
N SER A 99 -3.21 10.40 7.39
CA SER A 99 -2.21 11.12 8.19
C SER A 99 -1.60 12.28 7.41
N GLU A 100 -0.92 13.22 8.07
CA GLU A 100 -0.28 14.33 7.37
C GLU A 100 0.81 13.82 6.41
N GLU A 101 1.56 12.78 6.77
CA GLU A 101 2.56 12.17 5.89
C GLU A 101 1.92 11.59 4.61
N SER A 102 0.70 11.03 4.72
CA SER A 102 -0.04 10.54 3.54
C SER A 102 -0.55 11.70 2.67
N ARG A 103 -0.88 12.85 3.28
CA ARG A 103 -1.25 14.07 2.55
C ARG A 103 -0.06 14.65 1.78
N GLU A 104 1.09 14.74 2.43
CA GLU A 104 2.34 15.22 1.83
C GLU A 104 2.73 14.33 0.64
N ALA A 105 2.59 13.00 0.79
CA ALA A 105 2.79 12.06 -0.30
C ALA A 105 1.85 12.33 -1.50
N LEU A 106 0.57 12.54 -1.24
CA LEU A 106 -0.39 12.90 -2.30
C LEU A 106 -0.05 14.24 -2.97
N GLN A 107 0.34 15.26 -2.19
CA GLN A 107 0.81 16.54 -2.72
C GLN A 107 2.11 16.43 -3.54
N ALA A 108 2.95 15.44 -3.25
CA ALA A 108 4.11 15.16 -4.08
C ALA A 108 3.69 14.53 -5.42
N LEU A 109 2.71 13.62 -5.40
CA LEU A 109 2.14 13.03 -6.62
C LEU A 109 1.51 14.09 -7.54
N THR A 110 0.81 15.10 -7.01
CA THR A 110 0.24 16.18 -7.84
C THR A 110 1.29 17.04 -8.57
N LYS A 111 2.56 16.92 -8.20
CA LYS A 111 3.68 17.63 -8.84
C LYS A 111 4.52 16.69 -9.71
N HIS A 112 4.11 15.43 -9.85
CA HIS A 112 4.84 14.44 -10.63
C HIS A 112 4.78 14.76 -12.14
N SER A 113 5.84 14.40 -12.87
CA SER A 113 5.95 14.65 -14.31
C SER A 113 4.96 13.79 -15.13
N ASP A 114 4.79 12.53 -14.73
CA ASP A 114 3.78 11.63 -15.28
C ASP A 114 2.35 12.20 -15.05
N PRO A 115 1.57 12.43 -16.13
CA PRO A 115 0.22 12.98 -16.00
C PRO A 115 -0.75 12.07 -15.25
N ASN A 116 -0.65 10.75 -15.36
CA ASN A 116 -1.54 9.82 -14.66
C ASN A 116 -1.30 9.89 -13.15
N LEU A 117 -0.03 9.88 -12.72
CA LEU A 117 0.32 10.00 -11.30
C LEU A 117 -0.11 11.34 -10.71
N ARG A 118 -0.02 12.42 -11.50
CA ARG A 118 -0.52 13.73 -11.10
C ARG A 118 -2.02 13.72 -10.89
N GLU A 119 -2.78 13.19 -11.84
CA GLU A 119 -4.23 13.06 -11.74
C GLU A 119 -4.64 12.22 -10.52
N TYR A 120 -4.00 11.07 -10.30
CA TYR A 120 -4.30 10.21 -9.15
C TYR A 120 -3.94 10.87 -7.82
N GLY A 121 -2.85 11.63 -7.77
CA GLY A 121 -2.51 12.45 -6.60
C GLY A 121 -3.59 13.48 -6.29
N GLU A 122 -4.12 14.17 -7.32
CA GLU A 122 -5.18 15.17 -7.18
C GLU A 122 -6.48 14.53 -6.70
N GLU A 123 -6.87 13.41 -7.30
CA GLU A 123 -8.02 12.61 -6.88
C GLU A 123 -7.90 12.13 -5.43
N GLY A 124 -6.73 11.59 -5.05
CA GLY A 124 -6.47 11.18 -3.68
C GLY A 124 -6.59 12.35 -2.69
N LEU A 125 -6.09 13.54 -3.04
CA LEU A 125 -6.25 14.74 -2.20
C LEU A 125 -7.71 15.19 -2.06
N GLN A 126 -8.52 15.07 -3.11
CA GLN A 126 -9.95 15.41 -3.05
C GLN A 126 -10.70 14.53 -2.03
N HIS A 127 -10.26 13.29 -1.86
CA HIS A 127 -10.81 12.37 -0.87
C HIS A 127 -10.14 12.46 0.50
N TRP A 128 -8.94 13.05 0.61
CA TRP A 128 -8.17 13.04 1.85
C TRP A 128 -8.74 14.04 2.90
N PRO A 129 -8.84 13.63 4.19
CA PRO A 129 -8.65 12.28 4.70
C PRO A 129 -9.94 11.44 4.53
N LEU A 130 -9.80 10.20 4.06
CA LEU A 130 -10.88 9.21 3.93
C LEU A 130 -10.62 7.99 4.84
N PRO A 131 -10.41 8.15 6.16
CA PRO A 131 -10.05 7.03 7.00
C PRO A 131 -11.15 5.97 6.98
N TYR A 132 -10.74 4.71 6.85
CA TYR A 132 -11.68 3.59 6.94
C TYR A 132 -12.35 3.61 8.33
N ARG A 133 -13.67 3.55 8.33
CA ARG A 133 -14.49 3.45 9.54
C ARG A 133 -15.39 2.25 9.37
N GLU A 134 -15.16 1.24 10.21
CA GLU A 134 -15.97 0.03 10.23
C GLU A 134 -17.47 0.39 10.38
N GLY A 135 -18.31 -0.11 9.48
CA GLY A 135 -19.75 0.16 9.46
C GLY A 135 -20.20 1.46 8.78
N LYS A 136 -19.32 2.23 8.12
CA LYS A 136 -19.71 3.47 7.39
C LYS A 136 -19.69 3.41 5.86
N TYR A 137 -19.44 2.25 5.26
CA TYR A 137 -19.73 2.00 3.86
C TYR A 137 -20.13 0.52 3.69
N ALA A 138 -21.45 0.29 3.63
CA ALA A 138 -22.06 -0.83 2.94
C ALA A 138 -22.58 -0.30 1.60
#